data_AF-A0A3L7SY66-F1
#
_entry.id   AF-A0A3L7SY66-F1
#
_cell.length_a   1.000
_cell.length_b   1.000
_cell.length_c   1.000
_cell.angle_alpha   90.00
_cell.angle_beta   90.00
_cell.angle_gamma   90.00
#
_symmetry.space_group_name_H-M   'P 1'
#
loop_
_entity.id
_entity.type
_entity.pdbx_description
1 polymer ?
#
loop_
_entity_poly.entity_id
_entity_poly.type
_entity_poly.pdbx_seq_one_letter_code
_entity_poly.pdbx_strand_id
1 'polypeptide(L)'
;MTEATSTTTSTTTSNSASATLRPVRRFAPHAVRLAALWVLAGGASKAFSGMPTDLPYFFATHDFDPVAVITAGVLVEFTIAIFALVNPRAGRIALAALLALFILLLRDHIAHTDASCGCFGGANIPVSVMIGIDFVCFALLAWTLRAAPAKASANRTILGVLGALAIGSAAAAFTHNRLASSVSSEPLAQITPPAAEIAAKVVAPAKPMWKLPTTIPEQVILRPLQWIGKPLAETPLGTWVDTSGFPLKARMVFFYKSCNHCADLLKRLAGEQAANPASAPVYVLVQLPTPPAYTGKLFVDTVPNHALWVELPSAVKAYVMTPPWIVDIDGGQVARAERIAWPGEKAAGK
;
A
#
# COMPACT_ATOMS: atom_id res chain seq x y z
N MET A 1 -89.62 -8.34 -18.60
CA MET A 1 -89.02 -7.38 -17.65
C MET A 1 -88.31 -8.19 -16.57
N THR A 2 -87.03 -8.08 -16.26
CA THR A 2 -85.93 -7.25 -16.75
C THR A 2 -84.67 -7.98 -16.32
N GLU A 3 -83.75 -8.15 -17.26
CA GLU A 3 -82.37 -8.60 -17.10
C GLU A 3 -81.58 -7.50 -16.35
N ALA A 4 -80.74 -7.86 -15.39
CA ALA A 4 -79.75 -6.94 -14.83
C ALA A 4 -78.47 -7.69 -14.45
N THR A 5 -77.59 -7.71 -15.44
CA THR A 5 -76.16 -8.00 -15.41
C THR A 5 -75.43 -7.06 -14.44
N SER A 6 -74.50 -7.57 -13.64
CA SER A 6 -73.44 -6.76 -13.03
C SER A 6 -72.17 -7.58 -12.90
N THR A 7 -71.44 -7.65 -14.01
CA THR A 7 -70.03 -8.00 -14.07
C THR A 7 -69.24 -6.73 -13.73
N THR A 8 -68.41 -6.71 -12.70
CA THR A 8 -67.36 -5.68 -12.57
C THR A 8 -66.01 -6.32 -12.28
N THR A 9 -65.12 -6.03 -13.21
CA THR A 9 -63.76 -6.46 -13.45
C THR A 9 -62.78 -5.92 -12.41
N SER A 10 -61.86 -6.74 -11.90
CA SER A 10 -60.66 -6.26 -11.21
C SER A 10 -59.48 -7.23 -11.38
N THR A 11 -58.85 -7.20 -12.55
CA THR A 11 -57.63 -7.98 -12.82
C THR A 11 -56.69 -7.21 -13.75
N THR A 12 -55.97 -6.20 -13.23
CA THR A 12 -54.98 -5.47 -14.08
C THR A 12 -53.75 -4.92 -13.34
N THR A 13 -53.52 -5.28 -12.08
CA THR A 13 -52.36 -4.74 -11.31
C THR A 13 -51.18 -5.71 -11.11
N SER A 14 -51.27 -6.99 -11.49
CA SER A 14 -50.18 -7.96 -11.26
C SER A 14 -49.13 -8.06 -12.38
N ASN A 15 -49.39 -7.52 -13.57
CA ASN A 15 -48.55 -7.76 -14.75
C ASN A 15 -47.35 -6.80 -14.88
N SER A 16 -47.45 -5.57 -14.35
CA SER A 16 -46.41 -4.54 -14.50
C SER A 16 -45.17 -4.80 -13.63
N ALA A 17 -45.33 -5.27 -12.40
CA ALA A 17 -44.21 -5.59 -11.50
C ALA A 17 -43.40 -6.82 -11.94
N SER A 18 -44.03 -7.80 -12.59
CA SER A 18 -43.35 -8.98 -13.12
C SER A 18 -42.53 -8.68 -14.40
N ALA A 19 -42.94 -7.68 -15.19
CA ALA A 19 -42.24 -7.29 -16.41
C ALA A 19 -40.89 -6.61 -16.13
N THR A 20 -40.80 -5.78 -15.09
CA THR A 20 -39.58 -5.03 -14.73
C THR A 20 -38.53 -5.88 -14.01
N LEU A 21 -38.91 -7.00 -13.38
CA LEU A 21 -37.99 -7.90 -12.66
C LEU A 21 -37.37 -9.00 -13.54
N ARG A 22 -37.94 -9.30 -14.71
CA ARG A 22 -37.40 -10.31 -15.65
C ARG A 22 -35.98 -9.99 -16.15
N PRO A 23 -35.65 -8.75 -16.57
CA PRO A 23 -34.29 -8.39 -16.99
C PRO A 23 -33.30 -8.54 -15.83
N VAL A 24 -33.65 -8.06 -14.64
CA VAL A 24 -32.81 -8.15 -13.43
C VAL A 24 -32.42 -9.60 -13.13
N ARG A 25 -33.38 -10.52 -13.17
CA ARG A 25 -33.12 -11.95 -12.91
C ARG A 25 -32.20 -12.61 -13.94
N ARG A 26 -32.25 -12.18 -15.20
CA ARG A 26 -31.42 -12.71 -16.28
C ARG A 26 -29.98 -12.18 -16.21
N PHE A 27 -29.81 -10.89 -15.93
CA PHE A 27 -28.50 -10.23 -15.96
C PHE A 27 -27.76 -10.23 -14.61
N ALA A 28 -28.47 -10.42 -13.49
CA ALA A 28 -27.85 -10.40 -12.16
C ALA A 28 -26.64 -11.33 -12.00
N PRO A 29 -26.67 -12.62 -12.43
CA PRO A 29 -25.50 -13.49 -12.30
C PRO A 29 -24.29 -13.01 -13.10
N HIS A 30 -24.50 -12.36 -14.24
CA HIS A 30 -23.43 -11.82 -15.06
C HIS A 30 -22.80 -10.58 -14.42
N ALA A 31 -23.62 -9.67 -13.90
CA ALA A 31 -23.15 -8.51 -13.15
C ALA A 31 -22.32 -8.91 -11.92
N VAL A 32 -22.78 -9.92 -11.16
CA VAL A 32 -22.04 -10.44 -10.00
C VAL A 32 -20.71 -11.05 -10.42
N ARG A 33 -20.67 -11.83 -11.50
CA ARG A 33 -19.43 -12.43 -11.99
C ARG A 33 -18.45 -11.38 -12.50
N LEU A 34 -18.91 -10.35 -13.19
CA LEU A 34 -18.06 -9.27 -13.67
C LEU A 34 -17.42 -8.51 -12.50
N ALA A 35 -18.21 -8.14 -11.49
CA ALA A 35 -17.69 -7.51 -10.28
C ALA A 35 -16.74 -8.44 -9.49
N ALA A 36 -17.03 -9.75 -9.47
CA ALA A 36 -16.16 -10.72 -8.81
C ALA A 36 -14.82 -10.88 -9.55
N LEU A 37 -14.81 -10.88 -10.89
CA LEU A 37 -13.58 -10.90 -11.69
C LEU A 37 -12.75 -9.63 -11.47
N TRP A 38 -13.39 -8.48 -11.32
CA TRP A 38 -12.71 -7.23 -10.99
C TRP A 38 -11.98 -7.32 -9.63
N VAL A 39 -12.70 -7.74 -8.58
CA VAL A 39 -12.11 -7.93 -7.25
C VAL A 39 -11.02 -9.00 -7.27
N LEU A 40 -11.22 -10.10 -8.01
CA LEU A 40 -10.21 -11.16 -8.14
C LEU A 40 -8.95 -10.65 -8.83
N ALA A 41 -9.08 -9.79 -9.84
CA ALA A 41 -7.94 -9.17 -10.51
C ALA A 41 -7.17 -8.25 -9.56
N GLY A 42 -7.87 -7.47 -8.72
CA GLY A 42 -7.26 -6.67 -7.67
C GLY A 42 -6.51 -7.53 -6.64
N GLY A 43 -7.13 -8.63 -6.20
CA GLY A 43 -6.52 -9.57 -5.26
C GLY A 43 -5.29 -10.26 -5.85
N ALA A 44 -5.37 -10.71 -7.11
CA ALA A 44 -4.24 -11.31 -7.81
C ALA A 44 -3.09 -10.31 -7.94
N SER A 45 -3.39 -9.06 -8.31
CA SER A 45 -2.37 -8.01 -8.41
C SER A 45 -1.71 -7.75 -7.05
N LYS A 46 -2.46 -7.77 -5.94
CA LYS A 46 -1.87 -7.71 -4.59
C LYS A 46 -1.03 -8.94 -4.25
N ALA A 47 -1.44 -10.14 -4.67
CA ALA A 47 -0.69 -11.36 -4.42
C ALA A 47 0.66 -11.39 -5.17
N PHE A 48 0.71 -10.83 -6.38
CA PHE A 48 1.91 -10.85 -7.22
C PHE A 48 2.79 -9.61 -7.07
N SER A 49 2.20 -8.41 -7.04
CA SER A 49 2.96 -7.15 -6.89
C SER A 49 3.18 -6.80 -5.42
N GLY A 50 2.10 -6.83 -4.63
CA GLY A 50 2.07 -6.71 -3.16
C GLY A 50 3.14 -5.81 -2.54
N MET A 51 3.28 -4.55 -2.96
CA MET A 51 4.28 -3.69 -2.35
C MET A 51 3.69 -3.04 -1.09
N PRO A 52 4.40 -3.01 0.06
CA PRO A 52 3.95 -2.28 1.25
C PRO A 52 3.66 -0.79 1.02
N THR A 53 4.23 -0.20 -0.05
CA THR A 53 3.90 1.16 -0.53
C THR A 53 2.47 1.30 -1.06
N ASP A 54 1.84 0.18 -1.39
CA ASP A 54 0.54 0.10 -2.07
C ASP A 54 -0.61 -0.02 -1.06
N LEU A 55 -0.34 0.23 0.23
CA LEU A 55 -1.38 0.22 1.23
C LEU A 55 -2.18 1.54 1.19
N PRO A 56 -3.52 1.46 1.33
CA PRO A 56 -4.32 2.65 1.54
C PRO A 56 -3.81 3.48 2.73
N TYR A 57 -3.94 4.81 2.65
CA TYR A 57 -3.46 5.76 3.65
C TYR A 57 -3.74 5.32 5.08
N PHE A 58 -4.98 4.91 5.37
CA PHE A 58 -5.36 4.35 6.67
C PHE A 58 -4.39 3.29 7.20
N PHE A 59 -4.00 2.30 6.39
CA PHE A 59 -3.08 1.25 6.83
C PHE A 59 -1.62 1.72 6.84
N ALA A 60 -1.27 2.70 6.01
CA ALA A 60 0.08 3.28 5.98
C ALA A 60 0.39 4.16 7.20
N THR A 61 -0.63 4.78 7.82
CA THR A 61 -0.45 5.71 8.95
C THR A 61 -0.69 5.07 10.33
N HIS A 62 -1.20 3.84 10.38
CA HIS A 62 -1.44 3.12 11.63
C HIS A 62 -0.39 2.01 11.80
N ASP A 63 -0.22 1.52 13.03
CA ASP A 63 0.81 0.54 13.41
C ASP A 63 0.44 -0.89 13.02
N PHE A 64 0.03 -1.09 11.77
CA PHE A 64 -0.22 -2.42 11.21
C PHE A 64 1.04 -2.95 10.52
N ASP A 65 1.29 -4.26 10.67
CA ASP A 65 2.27 -4.95 9.85
C ASP A 65 1.80 -4.97 8.38
N PRO A 66 2.52 -4.34 7.44
CA PRO A 66 2.11 -4.30 6.04
C PRO A 66 1.98 -5.68 5.41
N VAL A 67 2.83 -6.64 5.82
CA VAL A 67 2.80 -8.00 5.30
C VAL A 67 1.49 -8.66 5.72
N ALA A 68 1.14 -8.59 7.01
CA ALA A 68 -0.13 -9.08 7.51
C ALA A 68 -1.34 -8.43 6.81
N VAL A 69 -1.34 -7.11 6.61
CA VAL A 69 -2.45 -6.40 5.95
C VAL A 69 -2.62 -6.85 4.50
N ILE A 70 -1.54 -6.93 3.72
CA ILE A 70 -1.61 -7.37 2.31
C ILE A 70 -2.06 -8.83 2.24
N THR A 71 -1.49 -9.71 3.07
CA THR A 71 -1.89 -11.13 3.15
C THR A 71 -3.38 -11.28 3.51
N ALA A 72 -3.87 -10.51 4.47
CA ALA A 72 -5.28 -10.52 4.87
C ALA A 72 -6.19 -9.99 3.74
N GLY A 73 -5.78 -8.92 3.05
CA GLY A 73 -6.49 -8.38 1.90
C GLY A 73 -6.63 -9.42 0.78
N VAL A 74 -5.54 -10.10 0.42
CA VAL A 74 -5.55 -11.18 -0.57
C VAL A 74 -6.50 -12.31 -0.16
N LEU A 75 -6.43 -12.76 1.11
CA LEU A 75 -7.31 -13.81 1.63
C LEU A 75 -8.79 -13.43 1.43
N VAL A 76 -9.18 -12.25 1.90
CA VAL A 76 -10.57 -11.77 1.84
C VAL A 76 -11.04 -11.60 0.39
N GLU A 77 -10.24 -10.96 -0.45
CA GLU A 77 -10.57 -10.70 -1.85
C GLU A 77 -10.75 -11.99 -2.65
N PHE A 78 -9.82 -12.93 -2.55
CA PHE A 78 -9.93 -14.21 -3.24
C PHE A 78 -11.13 -15.02 -2.74
N THR A 79 -11.32 -15.14 -1.43
CA THR A 79 -12.42 -15.93 -0.88
C THR A 79 -13.77 -15.37 -1.30
N ILE A 80 -13.98 -14.04 -1.20
CA ILE A 80 -15.26 -13.43 -1.57
C ILE A 80 -15.48 -13.50 -3.10
N ALA A 81 -14.46 -13.20 -3.90
CA ALA A 81 -14.57 -13.23 -5.35
C ALA A 81 -14.85 -14.64 -5.89
N ILE A 82 -14.09 -15.65 -5.46
CA ILE A 82 -14.29 -17.05 -5.89
C ILE A 82 -15.67 -17.55 -5.45
N PHE A 83 -16.10 -17.25 -4.22
CA PHE A 83 -17.44 -17.60 -3.76
C PHE A 83 -18.54 -16.96 -4.62
N ALA A 84 -18.39 -15.68 -4.99
CA ALA A 84 -19.32 -14.98 -5.87
C ALA A 84 -19.33 -15.53 -7.31
N LEU A 85 -18.21 -16.04 -7.81
CA LEU A 85 -18.15 -16.70 -9.13
C LEU A 85 -18.91 -18.04 -9.14
N VAL A 86 -18.72 -18.86 -8.10
CA VAL A 86 -19.32 -20.20 -7.97
C VAL A 86 -20.80 -20.12 -7.59
N ASN A 87 -21.16 -19.18 -6.73
CA ASN A 87 -22.50 -18.97 -6.20
C ASN A 87 -22.91 -17.48 -6.23
N PRO A 88 -23.17 -16.91 -7.42
CA PRO A 88 -23.43 -15.47 -7.57
C PRO A 88 -24.69 -14.98 -6.84
N ARG A 89 -25.62 -15.89 -6.50
CA ARG A 89 -26.83 -15.53 -5.77
C ARG A 89 -26.57 -15.24 -4.30
N ALA A 90 -25.72 -16.05 -3.66
CA ALA A 90 -25.34 -15.87 -2.26
C ALA A 90 -24.18 -14.88 -2.12
N GLY A 91 -23.17 -15.00 -2.99
CA GLY A 91 -21.94 -14.19 -2.92
C GLY A 91 -22.14 -12.70 -3.22
N ARG A 92 -23.25 -12.29 -3.87
CA ARG A 92 -23.52 -10.87 -4.18
C ARG A 92 -23.54 -9.96 -2.95
N ILE A 93 -23.96 -10.46 -1.78
CA ILE A 93 -24.04 -9.64 -0.56
C ILE A 93 -22.63 -9.39 -0.01
N ALA A 94 -21.83 -10.46 0.14
CA ALA A 94 -20.45 -10.35 0.60
C ALA A 94 -19.60 -9.49 -0.37
N LEU A 95 -19.80 -9.66 -1.68
CA LEU A 95 -19.11 -8.88 -2.69
C LEU A 95 -19.51 -7.39 -2.66
N ALA A 96 -20.79 -7.08 -2.48
CA ALA A 96 -21.25 -5.70 -2.34
C ALA A 96 -20.71 -5.04 -1.06
N ALA A 97 -20.66 -5.78 0.06
CA ALA A 97 -20.07 -5.29 1.30
C ALA A 97 -18.56 -5.01 1.16
N LEU A 98 -17.83 -5.89 0.48
CA LEU A 98 -16.40 -5.71 0.19
C LEU A 98 -16.16 -4.47 -0.69
N LEU A 99 -16.91 -4.30 -1.77
CA LEU A 99 -16.81 -3.11 -2.63
C LEU A 99 -17.19 -1.83 -1.90
N ALA A 100 -18.20 -1.87 -1.02
CA ALA A 100 -18.52 -0.72 -0.18
C ALA A 100 -17.36 -0.35 0.75
N LEU A 101 -16.70 -1.33 1.36
CA LEU A 101 -15.50 -1.12 2.16
C LEU A 101 -14.36 -0.50 1.32
N PHE A 102 -14.12 -1.00 0.11
CA PHE A 102 -13.12 -0.42 -0.79
C PHE A 102 -13.43 1.02 -1.16
N ILE A 103 -14.68 1.35 -1.49
CA ILE A 103 -15.10 2.73 -1.77
C ILE A 103 -14.83 3.63 -0.56
N LEU A 104 -15.10 3.16 0.67
CA LEU A 104 -14.81 3.93 1.89
C LEU A 104 -13.31 4.14 2.10
N LEU A 105 -12.50 3.09 1.93
CA LEU A 105 -11.04 3.18 2.03
C LEU A 105 -10.43 4.09 0.95
N LEU A 106 -10.93 4.01 -0.28
CA LEU A 106 -10.49 4.86 -1.39
C LEU A 106 -10.92 6.31 -1.20
N ARG A 107 -12.11 6.54 -0.63
CA ARG A 107 -12.56 7.89 -0.28
C ARG A 107 -11.66 8.50 0.80
N ASP A 108 -11.32 7.72 1.83
CA ASP A 108 -10.36 8.13 2.85
C ASP A 108 -8.98 8.41 2.24
N HIS A 109 -8.52 7.55 1.32
CA HIS A 109 -7.27 7.74 0.58
C HIS A 109 -7.27 9.06 -0.20
N ILE A 110 -8.28 9.31 -1.04
CA ILE A 110 -8.42 10.56 -1.83
C ILE A 110 -8.47 11.79 -0.91
N ALA A 111 -9.08 11.68 0.27
CA ALA A 111 -9.17 12.80 1.20
C ALA A 111 -7.80 13.21 1.78
N HIS A 112 -6.80 12.34 1.71
CA HIS A 112 -5.49 12.52 2.35
C HIS A 112 -4.29 12.41 1.39
N THR A 113 -4.46 11.92 0.16
CA THR A 113 -3.36 11.76 -0.82
C THR A 113 -3.87 11.63 -2.27
N ASP A 114 -3.08 12.17 -3.21
CA ASP A 114 -3.29 12.06 -4.66
C ASP A 114 -2.50 10.88 -5.30
N ALA A 115 -1.74 10.13 -4.49
CA ALA A 115 -0.95 8.99 -4.96
C ALA A 115 -1.83 7.79 -5.35
N SER A 116 -1.34 6.89 -6.20
CA SER A 116 -2.05 5.65 -6.52
C SER A 116 -2.32 4.84 -5.24
N CYS A 117 -3.57 4.44 -5.04
CA CYS A 117 -4.06 3.83 -3.80
C CYS A 117 -3.52 2.43 -3.49
N GLY A 118 -2.80 1.84 -4.44
CA GLY A 118 -2.21 0.52 -4.30
C GLY A 118 -3.20 -0.64 -4.06
N CYS A 119 -4.51 -0.35 -4.08
CA CYS A 119 -5.59 -1.33 -4.07
C CYS A 119 -5.54 -2.32 -5.25
N PHE A 120 -4.63 -2.14 -6.21
CA PHE A 120 -4.33 -3.08 -7.29
C PHE A 120 -2.85 -3.47 -7.30
N GLY A 121 -2.17 -3.45 -6.15
CA GLY A 121 -0.71 -3.57 -6.09
C GLY A 121 0.00 -2.44 -6.85
N GLY A 122 1.19 -2.74 -7.38
CA GLY A 122 2.08 -1.77 -8.02
C GLY A 122 1.64 -1.22 -9.37
N ALA A 123 0.40 -1.48 -9.77
CA ALA A 123 -0.20 -0.82 -10.91
C ALA A 123 -0.50 0.64 -10.53
N ASN A 124 0.19 1.60 -11.15
CA ASN A 124 -0.01 3.05 -10.96
C ASN A 124 -1.35 3.53 -11.55
N ILE A 125 -2.46 2.97 -11.09
CA ILE A 125 -3.82 3.36 -11.49
C ILE A 125 -4.23 4.57 -10.65
N PRO A 126 -4.67 5.68 -11.27
CA PRO A 126 -5.18 6.83 -10.53
C PRO A 126 -6.34 6.44 -9.62
N VAL A 127 -6.34 6.94 -8.38
CA VAL A 127 -7.35 6.59 -7.36
C VAL A 127 -8.77 6.94 -7.79
N SER A 128 -8.92 8.05 -8.53
CA SER A 128 -10.19 8.48 -9.10
C SER A 128 -10.77 7.48 -10.11
N VAL A 129 -9.92 6.82 -10.89
CA VAL A 129 -10.33 5.76 -11.83
C VAL A 129 -10.75 4.52 -11.05
N MET A 130 -9.96 4.13 -10.04
CA MET A 130 -10.25 2.97 -9.19
C MET A 130 -11.60 3.11 -8.49
N ILE A 131 -11.83 4.21 -7.77
CA ILE A 131 -13.09 4.44 -7.07
C ILE A 131 -14.28 4.53 -8.03
N GLY A 132 -14.07 5.04 -9.25
CA GLY A 132 -15.08 5.05 -10.31
C GLY A 132 -15.50 3.65 -10.72
N ILE A 133 -14.54 2.74 -10.96
CA ILE A 133 -14.83 1.34 -11.32
C ILE A 133 -15.51 0.62 -10.15
N ASP A 134 -15.00 0.77 -8.93
CA ASP A 134 -15.59 0.16 -7.73
C ASP A 134 -17.03 0.63 -7.52
N PHE A 135 -17.31 1.92 -7.73
CA PHE A 135 -18.65 2.48 -7.63
C PHE A 135 -19.59 1.93 -8.71
N VAL A 136 -19.11 1.77 -9.96
CA VAL A 136 -19.90 1.16 -11.04
C VAL A 136 -20.22 -0.30 -10.71
N CYS A 137 -19.23 -1.09 -10.28
CA CYS A 137 -19.43 -2.47 -9.84
C CYS A 137 -20.42 -2.56 -8.67
N PHE A 138 -20.27 -1.69 -7.67
CA PHE A 138 -21.17 -1.62 -6.52
C PHE A 138 -22.61 -1.24 -6.92
N ALA A 139 -22.79 -0.22 -7.77
CA ALA A 139 -24.10 0.20 -8.25
C ALA A 139 -24.81 -0.90 -9.05
N LEU A 140 -24.07 -1.63 -9.90
CA LEU A 140 -24.58 -2.80 -10.62
C LEU A 140 -25.02 -3.90 -9.65
N LEU A 141 -24.23 -4.20 -8.62
CA LEU A 141 -24.60 -5.18 -7.59
C LEU A 141 -25.84 -4.74 -6.80
N ALA A 142 -25.89 -3.48 -6.36
CA ALA A 142 -27.03 -2.92 -5.64
C ALA A 142 -28.32 -3.00 -6.47
N TRP A 143 -28.24 -2.78 -7.79
CA TRP A 143 -29.36 -3.02 -8.70
C TRP A 143 -29.81 -4.48 -8.71
N THR A 144 -28.89 -5.44 -8.67
CA THR A 144 -29.26 -6.87 -8.58
C THR A 144 -29.94 -7.25 -7.26
N LEU A 145 -29.67 -6.54 -6.16
CA LEU A 145 -30.26 -6.83 -4.84
C LEU A 145 -31.78 -6.60 -4.82
N ARG A 146 -32.31 -5.82 -5.77
CA ARG A 146 -33.77 -5.65 -5.96
C ARG A 146 -34.47 -6.95 -6.34
N ALA A 147 -33.75 -7.94 -6.88
CA ALA A 147 -34.30 -9.27 -7.10
C ALA A 147 -34.24 -10.09 -5.81
N ALA A 148 -35.41 -10.62 -5.41
CA ALA A 148 -35.53 -11.51 -4.26
C ALA A 148 -34.50 -12.65 -4.30
N PRO A 149 -33.81 -12.95 -3.19
CA PRO A 149 -32.85 -14.03 -3.14
C PRO A 149 -33.57 -15.35 -3.42
N ALA A 150 -33.24 -16.00 -4.54
CA ALA A 150 -33.67 -17.38 -4.75
C ALA A 150 -32.94 -18.28 -3.75
N LYS A 151 -33.66 -19.23 -3.13
CA LYS A 151 -33.08 -20.18 -2.17
C LYS A 151 -31.89 -20.90 -2.83
N ALA A 152 -30.69 -20.68 -2.30
CA ALA A 152 -29.51 -21.44 -2.68
C ALA A 152 -29.58 -22.81 -1.99
N SER A 153 -29.08 -23.86 -2.66
CA SER A 153 -28.88 -25.15 -2.00
C SER A 153 -27.84 -24.97 -0.88
N ALA A 154 -28.17 -25.46 0.32
CA ALA A 154 -27.29 -25.38 1.49
C ALA A 154 -25.95 -26.08 1.21
N ASN A 155 -25.98 -27.28 0.64
CA ASN A 155 -24.77 -28.05 0.31
C ASN A 155 -23.89 -27.33 -0.71
N ARG A 156 -24.49 -26.72 -1.75
CA ARG A 156 -23.74 -25.94 -2.75
C ARG A 156 -23.11 -24.68 -2.14
N THR A 157 -23.77 -24.10 -1.14
CA THR A 157 -23.27 -22.91 -0.45
C THR A 157 -22.09 -23.29 0.45
N ILE A 158 -22.22 -24.33 1.27
CA ILE A 158 -21.14 -24.83 2.14
C ILE A 158 -19.92 -25.23 1.32
N LEU A 159 -20.11 -26.06 0.28
CA LEU A 159 -18.99 -26.49 -0.58
C LEU A 159 -18.34 -25.31 -1.32
N GLY A 160 -19.14 -24.33 -1.75
CA GLY A 160 -18.65 -23.10 -2.36
C GLY A 160 -17.81 -22.25 -1.41
N VAL A 161 -18.22 -22.12 -0.14
CA VAL A 161 -17.46 -21.39 0.89
C VAL A 161 -16.15 -22.12 1.20
N LEU A 162 -16.19 -23.44 1.43
CA LEU A 162 -14.99 -24.22 1.73
C LEU A 162 -13.97 -24.17 0.59
N GLY A 163 -14.43 -24.34 -0.66
CA GLY A 163 -13.56 -24.24 -1.83
C GLY A 163 -12.96 -22.84 -2.01
N ALA A 164 -13.76 -21.80 -1.81
CA ALA A 164 -13.28 -20.42 -1.91
C ALA A 164 -12.30 -20.06 -0.78
N LEU A 165 -12.52 -20.58 0.43
CA LEU A 165 -11.61 -20.40 1.56
C LEU A 165 -10.29 -21.14 1.32
N ALA A 166 -10.33 -22.38 0.80
CA ALA A 166 -9.12 -23.13 0.46
C ALA A 166 -8.26 -22.39 -0.59
N ILE A 167 -8.89 -21.86 -1.65
CA ILE A 167 -8.20 -21.09 -2.70
C ILE A 167 -7.66 -19.76 -2.13
N GLY A 168 -8.47 -19.04 -1.33
CA GLY A 168 -8.04 -17.80 -0.69
C GLY A 168 -6.86 -18.00 0.26
N SER A 169 -6.91 -19.04 1.09
CA SER A 169 -5.81 -19.40 1.99
C SER A 169 -4.54 -19.78 1.23
N ALA A 170 -4.64 -20.52 0.12
CA ALA A 170 -3.49 -20.84 -0.72
C ALA A 170 -2.86 -19.57 -1.33
N ALA A 171 -3.67 -18.65 -1.86
CA ALA A 171 -3.19 -17.38 -2.38
C ALA A 171 -2.56 -16.48 -1.30
N ALA A 172 -3.16 -16.44 -0.10
CA ALA A 172 -2.65 -15.70 1.04
C ALA A 172 -1.32 -16.28 1.54
N ALA A 173 -1.20 -17.61 1.66
CA ALA A 173 0.03 -18.28 2.03
C ALA A 173 1.15 -18.04 1.01
N PHE A 174 0.83 -18.13 -0.29
CA PHE A 174 1.76 -17.76 -1.36
C PHE A 174 2.27 -16.31 -1.20
N THR A 175 1.34 -15.37 -0.98
CA THR A 175 1.66 -13.94 -0.80
C THR A 175 2.52 -13.72 0.43
N HIS A 176 2.15 -14.32 1.57
CA HIS A 176 2.87 -14.20 2.83
C HIS A 176 4.30 -14.72 2.68
N ASN A 177 4.49 -15.90 2.12
CA ASN A 177 5.82 -16.48 1.91
C ASN A 177 6.66 -15.59 0.98
N ARG A 178 6.08 -15.06 -0.10
CA ARG A 178 6.77 -14.13 -1.01
C ARG A 178 7.25 -12.87 -0.28
N LEU A 179 6.37 -12.27 0.52
CA LEU A 179 6.68 -11.02 1.24
C LEU A 179 7.60 -11.25 2.42
N ALA A 180 7.39 -12.31 3.21
CA ALA A 180 8.27 -12.69 4.32
C ALA A 180 9.68 -12.99 3.83
N SER A 181 9.84 -13.72 2.71
CA SER A 181 11.16 -13.93 2.09
C SER A 181 11.78 -12.64 1.53
N SER A 182 10.99 -11.62 1.22
CA SER A 182 11.51 -10.30 0.82
C SER A 182 11.91 -9.40 2.00
N VAL A 183 11.42 -9.68 3.22
CA VAL A 183 11.69 -8.90 4.44
C VAL A 183 12.70 -9.61 5.36
N SER A 184 12.85 -10.93 5.26
CA SER A 184 13.78 -11.73 6.06
C SER A 184 15.23 -11.56 5.57
N SER A 185 15.87 -10.47 5.99
CA SER A 185 17.29 -10.49 6.33
C SER A 185 17.43 -11.27 7.66
N GLU A 186 18.46 -12.09 7.79
CA GLU A 186 18.74 -13.00 8.93
C GLU A 186 18.40 -12.46 10.34
N PRO A 187 18.08 -13.36 11.30
CA PRO A 187 18.07 -12.98 12.71
C PRO A 187 19.44 -12.40 13.06
N LEU A 188 19.47 -11.28 13.79
CA LEU A 188 20.66 -10.91 14.55
C LEU A 188 21.09 -12.15 15.33
N ALA A 189 22.20 -12.76 14.94
CA ALA A 189 22.91 -13.66 15.83
C ALA A 189 23.15 -12.87 17.11
N GLN A 190 22.44 -13.24 18.17
CA GLN A 190 22.70 -12.78 19.52
C GLN A 190 24.15 -13.13 19.82
N ILE A 191 25.03 -12.15 19.69
CA ILE A 191 26.35 -12.20 20.32
C ILE A 191 26.07 -12.12 21.81
N THR A 192 25.80 -13.28 22.41
CA THR A 192 25.85 -13.45 23.85
C THR A 192 27.34 -13.65 24.15
N PRO A 193 28.04 -12.67 24.75
CA PRO A 193 29.41 -12.94 25.16
C PRO A 193 29.36 -13.95 26.32
N PRO A 194 30.11 -15.06 26.30
CA PRO A 194 30.32 -15.84 27.50
C PRO A 194 31.10 -14.96 28.48
N ALA A 195 30.49 -14.71 29.64
CA ALA A 195 31.16 -14.03 30.74
C ALA A 195 32.31 -14.90 31.26
N ALA A 196 33.42 -14.22 31.55
CA ALA A 196 34.65 -14.68 32.17
C ALA A 196 35.58 -15.52 31.28
N GLU A 197 36.70 -14.92 30.82
CA GLU A 197 37.98 -15.01 31.54
C GLU A 197 39.05 -14.05 30.95
N ILE A 198 39.38 -13.02 31.73
CA ILE A 198 40.70 -12.40 31.94
C ILE A 198 41.48 -11.83 30.73
N ALA A 199 41.43 -10.50 30.65
CA ALA A 199 42.54 -9.55 30.49
C ALA A 199 43.75 -9.94 29.61
N ALA A 200 43.69 -9.56 28.34
CA ALA A 200 44.87 -9.17 27.58
C ALA A 200 44.51 -8.02 26.63
N LYS A 201 45.03 -6.82 26.93
CA LYS A 201 45.25 -5.67 26.03
C LYS A 201 44.13 -5.46 24.99
N VAL A 202 43.06 -4.78 25.40
CA VAL A 202 41.99 -4.31 24.50
C VAL A 202 42.58 -3.27 23.54
N VAL A 203 43.14 -3.74 22.43
CA VAL A 203 43.02 -3.02 21.16
C VAL A 203 41.53 -3.05 20.87
N ALA A 204 40.87 -1.89 20.93
CA ALA A 204 39.47 -1.78 20.53
C ALA A 204 39.30 -2.50 19.19
N PRO A 205 38.38 -3.47 19.05
CA PRO A 205 38.18 -4.14 17.78
C PRO A 205 37.93 -3.06 16.73
N ALA A 206 38.76 -3.05 15.69
CA ALA A 206 38.60 -2.13 14.58
C ALA A 206 37.16 -2.25 14.09
N LYS A 207 36.44 -1.11 14.08
CA LYS A 207 35.05 -1.04 13.62
C LYS A 207 34.97 -1.80 12.28
N PRO A 208 34.14 -2.85 12.16
CA PRO A 208 34.12 -3.65 10.94
C PRO A 208 33.84 -2.72 9.76
N MET A 209 34.72 -2.78 8.76
CA MET A 209 34.62 -1.99 7.53
C MET A 209 33.27 -2.31 6.88
N TRP A 210 32.47 -1.26 6.60
CA TRP A 210 31.15 -1.42 6.00
C TRP A 210 31.26 -2.17 4.67
N LYS A 211 30.35 -3.11 4.43
CA LYS A 211 30.21 -3.84 3.17
C LYS A 211 28.73 -3.97 2.84
N LEU A 212 28.41 -3.81 1.56
CA LEU A 212 27.08 -4.10 1.05
C LEU A 212 26.72 -5.57 1.31
N PRO A 213 25.48 -5.89 1.77
CA PRO A 213 25.04 -7.26 1.95
C PRO A 213 25.18 -8.10 0.68
N THR A 214 25.58 -9.37 0.83
CA THR A 214 25.68 -10.32 -0.29
C THR A 214 24.31 -10.80 -0.76
N THR A 215 23.33 -10.84 0.15
CA THR A 215 21.92 -11.12 -0.12
C THR A 215 21.15 -9.80 -0.23
N ILE A 216 20.78 -9.44 -1.47
CA ILE A 216 20.05 -8.20 -1.75
C ILE A 216 18.55 -8.55 -1.85
N PRO A 217 17.70 -8.08 -0.93
CA PRO A 217 16.27 -8.29 -1.01
C PRO A 217 15.71 -7.51 -2.20
N GLU A 218 14.57 -7.95 -2.71
CA GLU A 218 13.87 -7.18 -3.74
C GLU A 218 13.47 -5.79 -3.23
N GLN A 219 13.22 -5.66 -1.93
CA GLN A 219 12.67 -4.45 -1.34
C GLN A 219 13.37 -4.10 -0.02
N VAL A 220 13.53 -2.81 0.23
CA VAL A 220 14.08 -2.26 1.47
C VAL A 220 13.14 -1.22 2.04
N ILE A 221 12.68 -1.42 3.26
CA ILE A 221 11.78 -0.48 3.94
C ILE A 221 12.59 0.55 4.72
N LEU A 222 12.40 1.83 4.39
CA LEU A 222 13.01 2.95 5.11
C LEU A 222 11.92 3.74 5.84
N ARG A 223 11.94 3.69 7.18
CA ARG A 223 10.97 4.39 8.06
C ARG A 223 11.70 5.35 9.00
N PRO A 224 12.02 6.58 8.56
CA PRO A 224 12.81 7.52 9.34
C PRO A 224 12.30 7.81 10.76
N LEU A 225 10.98 7.78 10.99
CA LEU A 225 10.41 7.94 12.34
C LEU A 225 10.88 6.88 13.33
N GLN A 226 11.12 5.64 12.87
CA GLN A 226 11.59 4.53 13.71
C GLN A 226 13.10 4.60 14.00
N TRP A 227 13.79 5.59 13.43
CA TRP A 227 15.23 5.77 13.59
C TRP A 227 15.56 6.75 14.72
N ILE A 228 14.59 7.56 15.15
CA ILE A 228 14.79 8.58 16.19
C ILE A 228 15.39 7.95 17.45
N GLY A 229 16.47 8.55 17.95
CA GLY A 229 17.26 8.09 19.10
C GLY A 229 18.26 6.98 18.79
N LYS A 230 18.38 6.53 17.53
CA LYS A 230 19.35 5.49 17.13
C LYS A 230 20.56 6.09 16.43
N PRO A 231 21.76 5.50 16.59
CA PRO A 231 22.92 5.79 15.75
C PRO A 231 22.60 5.53 14.28
N LEU A 232 23.03 6.41 13.37
CA LEU A 232 22.71 6.28 11.94
C LEU A 232 23.16 4.93 11.35
N ALA A 233 24.32 4.45 11.78
CA ALA A 233 24.89 3.15 11.37
C ALA A 233 24.03 1.94 11.78
N GLU A 234 23.18 2.08 12.80
CA GLU A 234 22.29 1.03 13.31
C GLU A 234 20.87 1.13 12.73
N THR A 235 20.62 2.12 11.88
CA THR A 235 19.34 2.24 11.15
C THR A 235 19.36 1.35 9.92
N PRO A 236 18.18 1.01 9.35
CA PRO A 236 18.08 0.38 8.03
C PRO A 236 18.92 1.06 6.94
N LEU A 237 19.13 2.39 7.01
CA LEU A 237 20.01 3.08 6.07
C LEU A 237 21.47 2.60 6.17
N GLY A 238 21.98 2.42 7.39
CA GLY A 238 23.35 1.98 7.65
C GLY A 238 23.66 0.58 7.11
N THR A 239 22.65 -0.23 6.81
CA THR A 239 22.80 -1.50 6.10
C THR A 239 23.13 -1.31 4.62
N TRP A 240 22.62 -0.25 3.99
CA TRP A 240 22.67 -0.05 2.53
C TRP A 240 23.69 0.98 2.07
N VAL A 241 24.19 1.82 2.98
CA VAL A 241 25.23 2.80 2.68
C VAL A 241 26.25 2.88 3.81
N ASP A 242 27.50 3.18 3.46
CA ASP A 242 28.53 3.48 4.44
C ASP A 242 28.23 4.82 5.11
N THR A 243 27.86 4.78 6.38
CA THR A 243 27.52 5.96 7.18
C THR A 243 28.72 6.56 7.91
N SER A 244 29.91 5.95 7.80
CA SER A 244 31.11 6.40 8.52
C SER A 244 31.58 7.81 8.14
N GLY A 245 31.33 8.21 6.88
CA GLY A 245 31.66 9.54 6.36
C GLY A 245 30.57 10.61 6.60
N PHE A 246 29.47 10.28 7.26
CA PHE A 246 28.39 11.24 7.49
C PHE A 246 28.79 12.25 8.56
N PRO A 247 28.50 13.55 8.39
CA PRO A 247 28.73 14.53 9.44
C PRO A 247 27.92 14.18 10.70
N LEU A 248 28.53 14.35 11.87
CA LEU A 248 27.89 14.06 13.16
C LEU A 248 26.68 14.97 13.45
N LYS A 249 26.62 16.13 12.80
CA LYS A 249 25.49 17.05 12.86
C LYS A 249 25.14 17.52 11.46
N ALA A 250 24.02 17.05 10.93
CA ALA A 250 23.60 17.32 9.56
C ALA A 250 22.09 17.21 9.39
N ARG A 251 21.59 17.86 8.33
CA ARG A 251 20.24 17.68 7.81
C ARG A 251 20.28 16.81 6.58
N MET A 252 19.80 15.59 6.70
CA MET A 252 19.64 14.69 5.56
C MET A 252 18.33 14.96 4.85
N VAL A 253 18.36 14.91 3.51
CA VAL A 253 17.17 15.02 2.67
C VAL A 253 17.08 13.80 1.77
N PHE A 254 16.01 13.02 1.94
CA PHE A 254 15.71 11.89 1.06
C PHE A 254 14.82 12.33 -0.09
N PHE A 255 15.17 11.98 -1.32
CA PHE A 255 14.46 12.44 -2.51
C PHE A 255 14.56 11.51 -3.72
N TYR A 256 13.63 11.67 -4.66
CA TYR A 256 13.75 11.16 -6.03
C TYR A 256 14.01 12.32 -7.00
N LYS A 257 14.83 12.08 -8.03
CA LYS A 257 15.01 13.06 -9.14
C LYS A 257 13.74 13.26 -9.97
N SER A 258 12.88 12.26 -10.04
CA SER A 258 11.60 12.26 -10.76
C SER A 258 10.42 12.85 -9.97
N CYS A 259 10.66 13.35 -8.76
CA CYS A 259 9.62 13.88 -7.87
C CYS A 259 9.64 15.41 -7.90
N ASN A 260 8.57 16.03 -8.39
CA ASN A 260 8.44 17.49 -8.45
C ASN A 260 8.39 18.13 -7.06
N HIS A 261 7.69 17.53 -6.10
CA HIS A 261 7.66 18.01 -4.71
C HIS A 261 9.04 17.97 -4.04
N CYS A 262 9.85 16.98 -4.38
CA CYS A 262 11.21 16.86 -3.91
C CYS A 262 12.10 17.95 -4.51
N ALA A 263 11.90 18.29 -5.79
CA ALA A 263 12.56 19.41 -6.44
C ALA A 263 12.19 20.75 -5.79
N ASP A 264 10.90 20.97 -5.50
CA ASP A 264 10.43 22.18 -4.83
C ASP A 264 11.05 22.33 -3.43
N LEU A 265 11.12 21.24 -2.66
CA LEU A 265 11.80 21.25 -1.36
C LEU A 265 13.29 21.58 -1.51
N LEU A 266 14.01 20.92 -2.41
CA LEU A 266 15.45 21.14 -2.59
C LEU A 266 15.75 22.57 -3.06
N LYS A 267 14.94 23.12 -3.96
CA LYS A 267 15.03 24.51 -4.41
C LYS A 267 14.77 25.49 -3.27
N ARG A 268 13.76 25.22 -2.42
CA ARG A 268 13.48 26.03 -1.23
C ARG A 268 14.66 26.01 -0.26
N LEU A 269 15.20 24.84 0.07
CA LEU A 269 16.35 24.71 0.96
C LEU A 269 17.60 25.40 0.40
N ALA A 270 17.83 25.33 -0.91
CA ALA A 270 18.91 26.05 -1.58
C ALA A 270 18.73 27.58 -1.44
N GLY A 271 17.50 28.08 -1.63
CA GLY A 271 17.17 29.50 -1.44
C GLY A 271 17.35 29.97 0.01
N GLU A 272 16.87 29.17 0.99
CA GLU A 272 17.05 29.43 2.42
C GLU A 272 18.53 29.49 2.81
N GLN A 273 19.35 28.55 2.29
CA GLN A 273 20.79 28.54 2.51
C GLN A 273 21.50 29.74 1.87
N ALA A 274 21.11 30.13 0.65
CA ALA A 274 21.68 31.30 -0.01
C ALA A 274 21.33 32.60 0.73
N ALA A 275 20.12 32.69 1.29
CA ALA A 275 19.67 33.85 2.06
C ALA A 275 20.41 33.98 3.40
N ASN A 276 20.65 32.86 4.10
CA ASN A 276 21.29 32.85 5.41
C ASN A 276 22.36 31.74 5.53
N PRO A 277 23.52 31.90 4.88
CA PRO A 277 24.52 30.83 4.80
C PRO A 277 25.12 30.47 6.17
N ALA A 278 25.26 31.45 7.06
CA ALA A 278 25.86 31.23 8.39
C ALA A 278 24.99 30.37 9.32
N SER A 279 23.67 30.34 9.12
CA SER A 279 22.72 29.54 9.92
C SER A 279 22.24 28.28 9.21
N ALA A 280 22.66 28.06 7.96
CA ALA A 280 22.23 26.91 7.20
C ALA A 280 22.83 25.62 7.78
N PRO A 281 22.03 24.54 7.93
CA PRO A 281 22.56 23.27 8.38
C PRO A 281 23.50 22.69 7.31
N VAL A 282 24.39 21.78 7.75
CA VAL A 282 25.15 20.94 6.82
C VAL A 282 24.19 19.96 6.17
N TYR A 283 24.01 20.02 4.86
CA TYR A 283 23.12 19.12 4.14
C TYR A 283 23.81 17.83 3.72
N VAL A 284 23.09 16.72 3.81
CA VAL A 284 23.41 15.44 3.15
C VAL A 284 22.24 15.07 2.26
N LEU A 285 22.49 14.85 0.97
CA LEU A 285 21.45 14.53 0.00
C LEU A 285 21.46 13.03 -0.26
N VAL A 286 20.36 12.36 0.08
CA VAL A 286 20.19 10.91 -0.12
C VAL A 286 19.21 10.66 -1.25
N GLN A 287 19.75 10.29 -2.40
CA GLN A 287 18.98 10.01 -3.61
C GLN A 287 18.52 8.55 -3.62
N LEU A 288 17.21 8.35 -3.74
CA LEU A 288 16.63 7.05 -4.04
C LEU A 288 16.74 6.79 -5.55
N PRO A 289 17.01 5.54 -5.98
CA PRO A 289 17.10 5.21 -7.39
C PRO A 289 15.74 5.44 -8.07
N THR A 290 15.75 6.19 -9.16
CA THR A 290 14.58 6.29 -10.03
C THR A 290 14.25 4.91 -10.60
N PRO A 291 12.99 4.43 -10.53
CA PRO A 291 12.63 3.13 -11.09
C PRO A 291 13.04 3.03 -12.57
N PRO A 292 13.65 1.93 -13.03
CA PRO A 292 14.13 1.78 -14.41
C PRO A 292 13.04 1.98 -15.48
N ALA A 293 11.78 1.71 -15.13
CA ALA A 293 10.63 1.87 -16.01
C ALA A 293 10.16 3.33 -16.15
N TYR A 294 10.68 4.27 -15.36
CA TYR A 294 10.29 5.67 -15.42
C TYR A 294 11.00 6.38 -16.58
N THR A 295 10.24 6.78 -17.60
CA THR A 295 10.72 7.56 -18.75
C THR A 295 10.27 9.02 -18.71
N GLY A 296 9.67 9.44 -17.60
CA GLY A 296 9.16 10.80 -17.42
C GLY A 296 10.26 11.83 -17.16
N LYS A 297 9.85 13.08 -16.95
CA LYS A 297 10.76 14.21 -16.69
C LYS A 297 11.43 14.09 -15.32
N LEU A 298 12.72 14.41 -15.26
CA LEU A 298 13.41 14.66 -14.00
C LEU A 298 13.21 16.13 -13.61
N PHE A 299 12.81 16.37 -12.36
CA PHE A 299 12.42 17.71 -11.88
C PHE A 299 13.52 18.39 -11.06
N VAL A 300 14.42 17.62 -10.44
CA VAL A 300 15.48 18.17 -9.59
C VAL A 300 16.58 18.78 -10.46
N ASP A 301 16.59 20.10 -10.56
CA ASP A 301 17.61 20.91 -11.25
C ASP A 301 18.46 21.75 -10.29
N THR A 302 17.93 22.03 -9.10
CA THR A 302 18.52 22.89 -8.08
C THR A 302 18.56 22.17 -6.74
N VAL A 303 19.70 22.22 -6.06
CA VAL A 303 19.92 21.59 -4.75
C VAL A 303 20.71 22.53 -3.83
N PRO A 304 20.57 22.41 -2.49
CA PRO A 304 21.44 23.14 -1.58
C PRO A 304 22.88 22.65 -1.71
N ASN A 305 23.82 23.53 -1.35
CA ASN A 305 25.20 23.13 -1.12
C ASN A 305 25.23 22.09 0.02
N HIS A 306 25.88 20.97 -0.24
CA HIS A 306 25.82 19.77 0.58
C HIS A 306 27.21 19.22 0.83
N ALA A 307 27.41 18.62 2.00
CA ALA A 307 28.68 17.98 2.35
C ALA A 307 28.83 16.60 1.71
N LEU A 308 27.70 15.91 1.48
CA LEU A 308 27.69 14.56 0.92
C LEU A 308 26.47 14.33 0.05
N TRP A 309 26.70 13.68 -1.10
CA TRP A 309 25.67 13.13 -1.96
C TRP A 309 25.75 11.61 -1.90
N VAL A 310 24.65 10.96 -1.56
CA VAL A 310 24.57 9.52 -1.37
C VAL A 310 23.52 8.97 -2.30
N GLU A 311 23.91 8.09 -3.21
CA GLU A 311 22.98 7.34 -4.04
C GLU A 311 22.74 5.98 -3.40
N LEU A 312 21.47 5.65 -3.14
CA LEU A 312 21.15 4.32 -2.64
C LEU A 312 21.41 3.26 -3.73
N PRO A 313 21.94 2.08 -3.37
CA PRO A 313 22.26 1.02 -4.32
C PRO A 313 21.11 0.68 -5.28
N SER A 314 21.34 0.84 -6.58
CA SER A 314 20.38 0.46 -7.62
C SER A 314 20.15 -1.05 -7.74
N ALA A 315 20.96 -1.86 -7.06
CA ALA A 315 20.80 -3.31 -6.99
C ALA A 315 19.54 -3.72 -6.19
N VAL A 316 19.08 -2.88 -5.26
CA VAL A 316 17.79 -3.06 -4.59
C VAL A 316 16.69 -2.62 -5.57
N LYS A 317 15.74 -3.51 -5.87
CA LYS A 317 14.71 -3.22 -6.88
C LYS A 317 13.75 -2.11 -6.44
N ALA A 318 13.46 -2.01 -5.13
CA ALA A 318 12.60 -0.96 -4.58
C ALA A 318 12.98 -0.54 -3.16
N TYR A 319 13.11 0.78 -2.94
CA TYR A 319 13.15 1.36 -1.60
C TYR A 319 11.74 1.86 -1.23
N VAL A 320 11.16 1.26 -0.19
CA VAL A 320 9.82 1.56 0.33
C VAL A 320 9.93 2.75 1.28
N MET A 321 9.69 3.95 0.73
CA MET A 321 9.56 5.23 1.43
C MET A 321 8.78 6.19 0.53
N THR A 322 8.07 7.16 1.12
CA THR A 322 7.42 8.26 0.39
C THR A 322 8.19 9.57 0.62
N PRO A 323 9.11 9.97 -0.28
CA PRO A 323 9.84 11.23 -0.18
C PRO A 323 8.96 12.45 -0.51
N PRO A 324 9.38 13.67 -0.14
CA PRO A 324 10.64 13.97 0.53
C PRO A 324 10.59 13.82 2.06
N TRP A 325 11.71 13.37 2.64
CA TRP A 325 11.92 13.35 4.10
C TRP A 325 13.08 14.26 4.48
N ILE A 326 12.94 14.94 5.61
CA ILE A 326 14.02 15.60 6.33
C ILE A 326 14.34 14.78 7.57
N VAL A 327 15.61 14.41 7.72
CA VAL A 327 16.12 13.69 8.90
C VAL A 327 17.29 14.48 9.47
N ASP A 328 17.14 15.00 10.69
CA ASP A 328 18.20 15.73 11.37
C ASP A 328 19.02 14.76 12.22
N ILE A 329 20.34 14.75 12.01
CA ILE A 329 21.34 14.04 12.80
C ILE A 329 21.93 15.02 13.82
N ASP A 330 22.05 14.58 15.07
CA ASP A 330 22.86 15.24 16.10
C ASP A 330 23.69 14.20 16.86
N GLY A 331 24.98 14.50 17.07
CA GLY A 331 25.92 13.54 17.67
C GLY A 331 26.04 12.19 16.94
N GLY A 332 25.76 12.12 15.64
CA GLY A 332 25.76 10.88 14.85
C GLY A 332 24.49 10.00 15.04
N GLN A 333 23.51 10.49 15.79
CA GLN A 333 22.23 9.83 16.01
C GLN A 333 21.10 10.60 15.33
N VAL A 334 20.03 9.89 14.96
CA VAL A 334 18.85 10.55 14.39
C VAL A 334 18.10 11.28 15.51
N ALA A 335 18.14 12.61 15.49
CA ALA A 335 17.48 13.45 16.48
C ALA A 335 16.02 13.75 16.10
N ARG A 336 15.75 13.90 14.81
CA ARG A 336 14.41 14.22 14.30
C ARG A 336 14.22 13.63 12.91
N ALA A 337 13.01 13.19 12.62
CA ALA A 337 12.60 12.79 11.28
C ALA A 337 11.22 13.36 10.98
N GLU A 338 11.05 13.90 9.79
CA GLU A 338 9.80 14.51 9.34
C GLU A 338 9.61 14.24 7.85
N ARG A 339 8.41 13.80 7.48
CA ARG A 339 8.00 13.79 6.08
C ARG A 339 7.50 15.18 5.74
N ILE A 340 8.02 15.74 4.66
CA ILE A 340 7.52 17.02 4.17
C ILE A 340 6.23 16.76 3.42
N ALA A 341 5.16 17.36 3.92
CA ALA A 341 3.83 17.25 3.35
C ALA A 341 3.70 18.13 2.10
N TRP A 342 2.92 17.70 1.10
CA TRP A 342 2.68 18.50 -0.10
C TRP A 342 1.75 19.68 0.20
N PRO A 343 1.92 20.85 -0.43
CA PRO A 343 0.94 21.96 -0.37
C PRO A 343 -0.51 21.54 -0.70
N GLY A 344 -1.34 21.29 0.32
CA GLY A 344 -2.72 20.79 0.17
C GLY A 344 -2.98 19.44 0.84
N GLU A 345 -1.92 18.77 1.28
CA GLU A 345 -2.01 17.59 2.14
C GLU A 345 -2.55 18.01 3.51
N LYS A 346 -3.74 17.52 3.87
CA LYS A 346 -4.32 17.76 5.19
C LYS A 346 -3.44 17.05 6.21
N ALA A 347 -3.04 17.77 7.27
CA ALA A 347 -2.26 17.20 8.37
C ALA A 347 -2.91 15.88 8.81
N ALA A 348 -2.13 14.80 8.79
CA ALA A 348 -2.53 13.53 9.37
C ALA A 348 -3.03 13.82 10.78
N GLY A 349 -4.31 13.52 11.05
CA GLY A 349 -4.96 13.80 12.33
C GLY A 349 -4.07 13.34 13.48
N LYS A 350 -3.87 14.23 14.45
CA LYS A 350 -3.18 13.93 15.71
C LYS A 350 -3.88 12.83 16.48
#